data_AF-Q67WR6-F1
#
_entry.id   AF-Q67WR6-F1
#
_cell.length_a   1.000
_cell.length_b   1.000
_cell.length_c   1.000
_cell.angle_alpha   90.00
_cell.angle_beta   90.00
_cell.angle_gamma   90.00
#
_symmetry.space_group_name_H-M   'P 1'
#
loop_
_entity.id
_entity.type
_entity.pdbx_description
1 polymer ?
#
loop_
_entity_poly.entity_id
_entity_poly.type
_entity_poly.pdbx_seq_one_letter_code
_entity_poly.pdbx_strand_id
1 'polypeptide(L)'
;MTCLAVSATAHLLACHSRRFSRLFWQLDYAGIAVMIVASFFPPVYYAFLGRAVAQVAYLSAITALGALVVAALLAPARSSPRLRHIRAGLFVSMGLSGVVPALHALWLNWGHPECYLALSLELVMGLVYAAGAGFYVARVPERWRPGAFDCVGHSHQIFHVLVLAGALTHYAATAILIDWREAAIAAGGGAAAFL
;
A
#
# COMPACT_ATOMS: atom_id res chain seq x y z
N MET A 1 -6.71 4.59 7.29
CA MET A 1 -8.08 4.20 7.71
C MET A 1 -9.14 4.42 6.62
N THR A 2 -9.12 5.53 5.88
CA THR A 2 -10.12 5.85 4.85
C THR A 2 -10.34 4.76 3.79
N CYS A 3 -9.27 4.12 3.28
CA CYS A 3 -9.40 3.02 2.31
C CYS A 3 -10.28 1.87 2.82
N LEU A 4 -10.06 1.42 4.07
CA LEU A 4 -10.81 0.32 4.66
C LEU A 4 -12.28 0.69 4.89
N ALA A 5 -12.54 1.93 5.30
CA ALA A 5 -13.91 2.43 5.49
C ALA A 5 -14.67 2.53 4.15
N VAL A 6 -14.01 3.04 3.10
CA VAL A 6 -14.57 3.07 1.74
C VAL A 6 -14.83 1.66 1.23
N SER A 7 -13.91 0.72 1.48
CA SER A 7 -14.07 -0.68 1.10
C SER A 7 -15.26 -1.35 1.79
N ALA A 8 -15.38 -1.20 3.11
CA ALA A 8 -16.50 -1.74 3.87
C ALA A 8 -17.84 -1.17 3.39
N THR A 9 -17.90 0.15 3.15
CA THR A 9 -19.09 0.83 2.61
C THR A 9 -19.42 0.32 1.21
N ALA A 10 -18.42 0.14 0.35
CA ALA A 10 -18.60 -0.34 -1.00
C ALA A 10 -19.19 -1.75 -1.02
N HIS A 11 -18.66 -2.64 -0.19
CA HIS A 11 -19.16 -4.01 -0.04
C HIS A 11 -20.57 -4.08 0.55
N LEU A 12 -20.88 -3.22 1.53
CA LEU A 12 -22.21 -3.15 2.14
C LEU A 12 -23.27 -2.68 1.15
N LEU A 13 -22.95 -1.68 0.32
CA LEU A 13 -23.90 -1.01 -0.58
C LEU A 13 -23.87 -1.55 -2.03
N ALA A 14 -23.04 -2.55 -2.32
CA ALA A 14 -22.86 -3.09 -3.66
C ALA A 14 -24.15 -3.71 -4.25
N CYS A 15 -25.12 -4.11 -3.41
CA CYS A 15 -26.39 -4.71 -3.83
C CYS A 15 -27.51 -3.69 -4.10
N HIS A 16 -27.32 -2.41 -3.75
CA HIS A 16 -28.39 -1.42 -3.78
C HIS A 16 -28.91 -1.10 -5.20
N SER A 17 -28.01 -0.78 -6.13
CA SER A 17 -28.37 -0.60 -7.55
C SER A 17 -27.14 -0.70 -8.45
N ARG A 18 -27.33 -0.93 -9.76
CA ARG A 18 -26.21 -1.02 -10.73
C ARG A 18 -25.34 0.24 -10.74
N ARG A 19 -25.96 1.43 -10.61
CA ARG A 19 -25.24 2.72 -10.58
C ARG A 19 -24.40 2.86 -9.31
N PHE A 20 -24.99 2.57 -8.15
CA PHE A 20 -24.28 2.64 -6.87
C PHE A 20 -23.17 1.60 -6.79
N SER A 21 -23.43 0.36 -7.20
CA SER A 21 -22.43 -0.70 -7.26
C SER A 21 -21.20 -0.28 -8.08
N ARG A 22 -21.42 0.27 -9.29
CA ARG A 22 -20.31 0.73 -10.14
C ARG A 22 -19.50 1.85 -9.47
N LEU A 23 -20.16 2.85 -8.89
CA LEU A 23 -19.50 3.95 -8.18
C LEU A 23 -18.67 3.43 -7.00
N PHE A 24 -19.25 2.55 -6.18
CA PHE A 24 -18.57 2.03 -5.00
C PHE A 24 -17.37 1.15 -5.32
N TRP A 25 -17.44 0.33 -6.38
CA TRP A 25 -16.25 -0.39 -6.84
C TRP A 25 -15.15 0.54 -7.34
N GLN A 26 -15.51 1.63 -8.02
CA GLN A 26 -14.54 2.65 -8.44
C GLN A 26 -13.88 3.33 -7.25
N LEU A 27 -14.66 3.68 -6.21
CA LEU A 27 -14.16 4.27 -4.98
C LEU A 27 -13.30 3.29 -4.18
N ASP A 28 -13.66 2.02 -4.10
CA ASP A 28 -12.87 0.96 -3.46
C ASP A 28 -11.48 0.83 -4.12
N TYR A 29 -11.44 0.76 -5.45
CA TYR A 29 -10.18 0.72 -6.20
C TYR A 29 -9.36 2.01 -6.05
N ALA A 30 -10.00 3.18 -6.06
CA ALA A 30 -9.33 4.44 -5.80
C ALA A 30 -8.76 4.50 -4.37
N GLY A 31 -9.49 3.94 -3.40
CA GLY A 31 -9.06 3.82 -2.01
C GLY A 31 -7.74 3.07 -1.88
N ILE A 32 -7.56 1.95 -2.60
CA ILE A 32 -6.30 1.20 -2.61
C ILE A 32 -5.15 2.06 -3.14
N ALA A 33 -5.35 2.74 -4.28
CA ALA A 33 -4.31 3.60 -4.86
C ALA A 33 -3.93 4.75 -3.91
N VAL A 34 -4.92 5.41 -3.30
CA VAL A 34 -4.69 6.48 -2.31
C VAL A 34 -3.97 5.94 -1.07
N MET A 35 -4.31 4.74 -0.60
CA MET A 35 -3.61 4.11 0.52
C MET A 35 -2.14 3.87 0.21
N ILE A 36 -1.82 3.37 -0.99
CA ILE A 36 -0.43 3.15 -1.42
C ILE A 36 0.32 4.49 -1.50
N VAL A 37 -0.28 5.52 -2.10
CA VAL A 37 0.36 6.84 -2.14
C VAL A 37 0.63 7.37 -0.74
N ALA A 38 -0.39 7.36 0.12
CA ALA A 38 -0.27 7.88 1.48
C ALA A 38 0.74 7.10 2.33
N SER A 39 0.87 5.78 2.13
CA SER A 39 1.82 4.96 2.89
C SER A 39 3.27 5.28 2.57
N PHE A 40 3.58 5.86 1.40
CA PHE A 40 4.95 6.26 1.07
C PHE A 40 5.39 7.51 1.83
N PHE A 41 4.45 8.37 2.29
CA PHE A 41 4.78 9.66 2.87
C PHE A 41 5.64 9.54 4.14
N PRO A 42 5.21 8.83 5.19
CA PRO A 42 6.00 8.73 6.41
C PRO A 42 7.39 8.10 6.22
N PRO A 43 7.54 6.87 5.68
CA PRO A 43 8.86 6.24 5.59
C PRO A 43 9.82 7.01 4.69
N VAL A 44 9.35 7.58 3.57
CA VAL A 44 10.21 8.42 2.70
C VAL A 44 10.59 9.71 3.41
N TYR A 45 9.66 10.35 4.13
CA TYR A 45 9.98 11.56 4.89
C TYR A 45 11.08 11.29 5.93
N TYR A 46 10.90 10.28 6.78
CA TYR A 46 11.84 9.99 7.87
C TYR A 46 13.15 9.34 7.39
N ALA A 47 13.11 8.49 6.36
CA ALA A 47 14.33 7.89 5.81
C ALA A 47 15.25 8.91 5.13
N PHE A 48 14.67 9.94 4.52
CA PHE A 48 15.38 11.01 3.80
C PHE A 48 15.36 12.35 4.54
N LEU A 49 15.25 12.34 5.87
CA LEU A 49 15.33 13.56 6.68
C LEU A 49 16.64 14.31 6.40
N GLY A 50 16.56 15.63 6.20
CA GLY A 50 17.69 16.46 5.74
C GLY A 50 17.98 16.42 4.24
N ARG A 51 17.22 15.63 3.45
CA ARG A 51 17.44 15.46 2.00
C ARG A 51 16.18 15.81 1.20
N ALA A 52 15.85 17.09 1.17
CA ALA A 52 14.62 17.62 0.56
C ALA A 52 14.42 17.19 -0.91
N VAL A 53 15.49 17.18 -1.72
CA VAL A 53 15.40 16.80 -3.14
C VAL A 53 14.91 15.36 -3.31
N ALA A 54 15.46 14.42 -2.54
CA ALA A 54 15.07 13.02 -2.61
C ALA A 54 13.63 12.81 -2.12
N GLN A 55 13.24 13.47 -1.02
CA GLN A 55 11.87 13.43 -0.51
C GLN A 55 10.87 13.92 -1.57
N VAL A 56 11.09 15.11 -2.11
CA VAL A 56 10.19 15.71 -3.11
C VAL A 56 10.13 14.85 -4.37
N ALA A 57 11.27 14.35 -4.85
CA ALA A 57 11.32 13.49 -6.05
C ALA A 57 10.49 12.22 -5.86
N TYR A 58 10.69 11.47 -4.78
CA TYR A 58 9.96 10.21 -4.57
C TYR A 58 8.48 10.42 -4.25
N LEU A 59 8.15 11.41 -3.41
CA LEU A 59 6.77 11.70 -3.03
C LEU A 59 5.96 12.25 -4.21
N SER A 60 6.55 13.10 -5.05
CA SER A 60 5.90 13.57 -6.28
C SER A 60 5.72 12.43 -7.29
N ALA A 61 6.73 11.56 -7.46
CA ALA A 61 6.65 10.41 -8.36
C ALA A 61 5.53 9.44 -7.98
N ILE A 62 5.44 9.02 -6.70
CA ILE A 62 4.38 8.11 -6.26
C ILE A 62 3.00 8.78 -6.34
N THR A 63 2.90 10.07 -6.03
CA THR A 63 1.65 10.83 -6.12
C THR A 63 1.17 10.92 -7.57
N ALA A 64 2.07 11.23 -8.51
CA ALA A 64 1.75 11.26 -9.94
C ALA A 64 1.33 9.89 -10.46
N LEU A 65 2.08 8.83 -10.10
CA LEU A 65 1.73 7.45 -10.45
C LEU A 65 0.36 7.05 -9.90
N GLY A 66 0.06 7.37 -8.64
CA GLY A 66 -1.22 7.09 -8.03
C GLY A 66 -2.37 7.86 -8.68
N ALA A 67 -2.18 9.13 -9.04
CA ALA A 67 -3.18 9.89 -9.78
C ALA A 67 -3.49 9.26 -11.15
N LEU A 68 -2.45 8.80 -11.87
CA LEU A 68 -2.62 8.08 -13.14
C LEU A 68 -3.39 6.76 -12.95
N VAL A 69 -3.07 6.00 -11.90
CA VAL A 69 -3.78 4.74 -11.58
C VAL A 69 -5.23 5.01 -11.18
N VAL A 70 -5.52 6.03 -10.36
CA VAL A 70 -6.90 6.42 -10.03
C VAL A 70 -7.66 6.81 -11.30
N ALA A 71 -7.11 7.70 -12.12
CA ALA A 71 -7.74 8.11 -13.39
C ALA A 71 -8.02 6.90 -14.30
N ALA A 72 -7.07 5.97 -14.38
CA ALA A 72 -7.22 4.72 -15.10
C ALA A 72 -8.36 3.85 -14.57
N LEU A 73 -8.57 3.77 -13.25
CA LEU A 73 -9.55 2.91 -12.59
C LEU A 73 -10.96 3.51 -12.55
N LEU A 74 -11.08 4.84 -12.59
CA LEU A 74 -12.35 5.54 -12.71
C LEU A 74 -12.98 5.41 -14.11
N ALA A 75 -12.24 4.90 -15.11
CA ALA A 75 -12.79 4.60 -16.43
C ALA A 75 -13.84 3.46 -16.34
N PRO A 76 -15.10 3.66 -16.80
CA PRO A 76 -16.20 2.69 -16.64
C PRO A 76 -15.92 1.29 -17.23
N ALA A 77 -15.04 1.21 -18.24
CA ALA A 77 -14.65 -0.05 -18.87
C ALA A 77 -13.78 -0.93 -17.95
N ARG A 78 -13.10 -0.36 -16.95
CA ARG A 78 -12.07 -1.05 -16.14
C ARG A 78 -12.57 -1.70 -14.85
N SER A 79 -13.84 -1.50 -14.50
CA SER A 79 -14.49 -2.16 -13.35
C SER A 79 -14.92 -3.61 -13.63
N SER A 80 -14.75 -4.11 -14.87
CA SER A 80 -15.13 -5.47 -15.27
C SER A 80 -14.34 -6.54 -14.49
N PRO A 81 -14.97 -7.66 -14.08
CA PRO A 81 -14.27 -8.81 -13.47
C PRO A 81 -13.19 -9.43 -14.36
N ARG A 82 -13.23 -9.20 -15.68
CA ARG A 82 -12.23 -9.70 -16.63
C ARG A 82 -10.87 -9.00 -16.47
N LEU A 83 -10.87 -7.75 -15.99
CA LEU A 83 -9.68 -6.90 -15.90
C LEU A 83 -9.01 -6.94 -14.51
N ARG A 84 -9.34 -7.94 -13.69
CA ARG A 84 -8.78 -8.10 -12.34
C ARG A 84 -7.25 -8.19 -12.31
N HIS A 85 -6.67 -8.88 -13.29
CA HIS A 85 -5.22 -9.09 -13.39
C HIS A 85 -4.52 -7.79 -13.74
N ILE A 86 -5.14 -6.96 -14.58
CA ILE A 86 -4.65 -5.60 -14.88
C ILE A 86 -4.69 -4.74 -13.63
N ARG A 87 -5.81 -4.75 -12.88
CA ARG A 87 -5.92 -3.98 -11.63
C ARG A 87 -4.86 -4.41 -10.60
N ALA A 88 -4.73 -5.72 -10.36
CA ALA A 88 -3.71 -6.26 -9.47
C ALA A 88 -2.31 -5.85 -9.93
N GLY A 89 -2.01 -5.96 -11.24
CA GLY A 89 -0.74 -5.53 -11.81
C GLY A 89 -0.46 -4.04 -11.58
N LEU A 90 -1.44 -3.16 -11.76
CA LEU A 90 -1.29 -1.72 -11.48
C LEU A 90 -0.92 -1.46 -10.01
N PHE A 91 -1.64 -2.06 -9.07
CA PHE A 91 -1.37 -1.88 -7.64
C PHE A 91 -0.05 -2.49 -7.20
N VAL A 92 0.29 -3.68 -7.69
CA VAL A 92 1.58 -4.34 -7.41
C VAL A 92 2.73 -3.50 -7.96
N SER A 93 2.63 -2.97 -9.18
CA SER A 93 3.65 -2.09 -9.75
C SER A 93 3.82 -0.80 -8.95
N MET A 94 2.73 -0.20 -8.46
CA MET A 94 2.82 0.94 -7.54
C MET A 94 3.60 0.57 -6.28
N GLY A 95 3.27 -0.55 -5.63
CA GLY A 95 3.99 -1.03 -4.45
C GLY A 95 5.48 -1.29 -4.73
N LEU A 96 5.79 -1.97 -5.84
CA LEU A 96 7.16 -2.29 -6.25
C LEU A 96 8.02 -1.07 -6.58
N SER A 97 7.41 0.07 -6.96
CA SER A 97 8.16 1.31 -7.13
C SER A 97 8.84 1.77 -5.83
N GLY A 98 8.37 1.31 -4.66
CA GLY A 98 8.97 1.55 -3.35
C GLY A 98 10.34 0.89 -3.14
N VAL A 99 10.71 -0.11 -3.97
CA VAL A 99 12.03 -0.74 -3.89
C VAL A 99 13.15 0.27 -4.15
N VAL A 100 12.94 1.20 -5.10
CA VAL A 100 13.94 2.22 -5.44
C VAL A 100 14.25 3.17 -4.27
N PRO A 101 13.27 3.87 -3.65
CA PRO A 101 13.55 4.69 -2.48
C PRO A 101 14.03 3.88 -1.27
N ALA A 102 13.60 2.62 -1.11
CA ALA A 102 14.08 1.77 -0.01
C ALA A 102 15.57 1.45 -0.14
N LEU A 103 16.04 1.07 -1.33
CA LEU A 103 17.47 0.81 -1.58
C LEU A 103 18.30 2.09 -1.46
N HIS A 104 17.78 3.22 -1.94
CA HIS A 104 18.46 4.51 -1.79
C HIS A 104 18.55 4.93 -0.32
N ALA A 105 17.47 4.77 0.45
CA ALA A 105 17.46 5.02 1.90
C ALA A 105 18.46 4.12 2.65
N LEU A 106 18.54 2.84 2.29
CA LEU A 106 19.49 1.89 2.87
C LEU A 106 20.94 2.31 2.61
N TRP A 107 21.25 2.73 1.39
CA TRP A 107 22.59 3.19 1.03
C TRP A 107 22.99 4.43 1.83
N LEU A 108 22.05 5.38 2.01
CA LEU A 108 22.32 6.63 2.72
C LEU A 108 22.43 6.47 4.24
N ASN A 109 21.70 5.54 4.82
CA ASN A 109 21.64 5.31 6.26
C ASN A 109 22.31 3.98 6.64
N TRP A 110 23.36 3.63 5.91
CA TRP A 110 24.13 2.41 6.15
C TRP A 110 24.75 2.41 7.55
N GLY A 111 24.70 1.28 8.23
CA GLY A 111 25.21 1.10 9.60
C GLY A 111 24.17 1.32 10.69
N HIS A 112 22.96 1.78 10.37
CA HIS A 112 21.89 1.97 11.35
C HIS A 112 20.98 0.73 11.46
N PRO A 113 20.94 0.03 12.61
CA PRO A 113 20.15 -1.19 12.78
C PRO A 113 18.65 -0.98 12.58
N GLU A 114 18.15 0.22 12.91
CA GLU A 114 16.75 0.61 12.74
C GLU A 114 16.34 0.62 11.27
N CYS A 115 17.23 1.06 10.38
CA CYS A 115 17.00 1.02 8.93
C CYS A 115 16.96 -0.42 8.39
N TYR A 116 17.80 -1.31 8.90
CA TYR A 116 17.77 -2.73 8.50
C TYR A 116 16.49 -3.41 8.97
N LEU A 117 16.08 -3.16 10.22
CA LEU A 117 14.85 -3.72 10.77
C LEU A 117 13.62 -3.19 10.03
N ALA A 118 13.52 -1.89 9.82
CA ALA A 118 12.43 -1.29 9.05
C ALA A 118 12.36 -1.88 7.63
N LEU A 119 13.50 -1.98 6.92
CA LEU A 119 13.55 -2.58 5.60
C LEU A 119 13.11 -4.05 5.59
N SER A 120 13.50 -4.83 6.61
CA SER A 120 13.08 -6.24 6.72
C SER A 120 11.55 -6.36 6.88
N LEU A 121 10.92 -5.47 7.64
CA LEU A 121 9.47 -5.42 7.78
C LEU A 121 8.79 -4.95 6.50
N GLU A 122 9.37 -3.99 5.77
CA GLU A 122 8.86 -3.59 4.44
C GLU A 122 8.93 -4.74 3.43
N LEU A 123 9.97 -5.58 3.48
CA LEU A 123 10.05 -6.81 2.67
C LEU A 123 8.95 -7.80 3.05
N VAL A 124 8.72 -8.02 4.35
CA VAL A 124 7.61 -8.87 4.83
C VAL A 124 6.27 -8.33 4.37
N MET A 125 6.03 -7.02 4.51
CA MET A 125 4.84 -6.35 3.98
C MET A 125 4.69 -6.60 2.48
N GLY A 126 5.75 -6.42 1.69
CA GLY A 126 5.74 -6.66 0.25
C GLY A 126 5.34 -8.10 -0.10
N LEU A 127 5.86 -9.09 0.63
CA LEU A 127 5.50 -10.50 0.45
C LEU A 127 4.04 -10.77 0.82
N VAL A 128 3.56 -10.20 1.92
CA VAL A 128 2.16 -10.32 2.37
C VAL A 128 1.20 -9.72 1.34
N TYR A 129 1.49 -8.53 0.81
CA TYR A 129 0.69 -7.93 -0.27
C TYR A 129 0.75 -8.73 -1.56
N ALA A 130 1.92 -9.25 -1.95
CA ALA A 130 2.06 -10.10 -3.13
C ALA A 130 1.23 -11.39 -2.99
N ALA A 131 1.23 -12.02 -1.81
CA ALA A 131 0.39 -13.16 -1.51
C ALA A 131 -1.10 -12.81 -1.62
N GLY A 132 -1.52 -11.68 -1.04
CA GLY A 132 -2.90 -11.18 -1.15
C GLY A 132 -3.33 -10.97 -2.60
N ALA A 133 -2.51 -10.30 -3.41
CA ALA A 133 -2.77 -10.13 -4.83
C ALA A 133 -2.85 -11.48 -5.57
N GLY A 134 -2.01 -12.44 -5.19
CA GLY A 134 -2.06 -13.82 -5.67
C GLY A 134 -3.40 -14.49 -5.42
N PHE A 135 -3.90 -14.46 -4.18
CA PHE A 135 -5.23 -14.98 -3.83
C PHE A 135 -6.33 -14.30 -4.64
N TYR A 136 -6.34 -12.96 -4.67
CA TYR A 136 -7.32 -12.16 -5.42
C TYR A 136 -7.39 -12.53 -6.91
N VAL A 137 -6.24 -12.72 -7.56
CA VAL A 137 -6.19 -13.08 -8.98
C VAL A 137 -6.57 -14.54 -9.20
N ALA A 138 -6.02 -15.46 -8.39
CA ALA A 138 -6.19 -16.90 -8.57
C ALA A 138 -7.60 -17.42 -8.22
N ARG A 139 -8.34 -16.69 -7.36
CA ARG A 139 -9.64 -17.11 -6.79
C ARG A 139 -9.57 -18.44 -6.04
N VAL A 140 -8.51 -18.62 -5.26
CA VAL A 140 -8.35 -19.81 -4.42
C VAL A 140 -8.75 -19.43 -2.99
N PRO A 141 -9.50 -20.28 -2.26
CA PRO A 141 -9.84 -21.68 -2.56
C PRO A 141 -11.16 -21.91 -3.32
N GLU A 142 -11.98 -20.88 -3.55
CA GLU A 142 -13.33 -21.03 -4.14
C GLU A 142 -13.32 -21.60 -5.57
N ARG A 143 -12.21 -21.43 -6.31
CA ARG A 143 -11.99 -22.07 -7.61
C ARG A 143 -11.87 -23.58 -7.52
N TRP A 144 -11.34 -24.12 -6.41
CA TRP A 144 -11.13 -25.55 -6.24
C TRP A 144 -12.38 -26.27 -5.77
N ARG A 145 -13.21 -25.61 -4.93
CA ARG A 145 -14.45 -26.17 -4.39
C ARG A 145 -15.58 -25.13 -4.50
N PRO A 146 -16.20 -24.98 -5.69
CA PRO A 146 -17.34 -24.08 -5.86
C PRO A 146 -18.47 -24.39 -4.87
N GLY A 147 -19.07 -23.36 -4.26
CA GLY A 147 -20.13 -23.50 -3.25
C GLY A 147 -19.64 -23.68 -1.80
N ALA A 148 -18.40 -24.14 -1.59
CA ALA A 148 -17.89 -24.41 -0.24
C ALA A 148 -17.45 -23.15 0.52
N PHE A 149 -17.14 -22.07 -0.20
CA PHE A 149 -16.56 -20.84 0.35
C PHE A 149 -17.44 -19.61 0.08
N ASP A 150 -18.74 -19.81 -0.17
CA ASP A 150 -19.63 -18.72 -0.60
C ASP A 150 -19.82 -17.63 0.47
N CYS A 151 -19.75 -18.00 1.76
CA CYS A 151 -19.90 -17.06 2.88
C CYS A 151 -18.58 -16.72 3.58
N VAL A 152 -17.70 -17.70 3.78
CA VAL A 152 -16.48 -17.56 4.58
C VAL A 152 -15.30 -18.24 3.88
N GLY A 153 -14.14 -17.58 3.89
CA GLY A 153 -12.87 -18.14 3.46
C GLY A 153 -12.59 -18.05 1.95
N HIS A 154 -13.41 -17.34 1.18
CA HIS A 154 -13.10 -17.07 -0.23
C HIS A 154 -11.93 -16.10 -0.38
N SER A 155 -11.26 -16.15 -1.54
CA SER A 155 -10.05 -15.39 -1.85
C SER A 155 -10.12 -13.90 -1.52
N HIS A 156 -11.26 -13.26 -1.78
CA HIS A 156 -11.44 -11.83 -1.52
C HIS A 156 -11.47 -11.48 -0.03
N GLN A 157 -11.96 -12.36 0.85
CA GLN A 157 -11.84 -12.18 2.31
C GLN A 157 -10.39 -12.36 2.76
N ILE A 158 -9.71 -13.38 2.24
CA ILE A 158 -8.28 -13.62 2.51
C ILE A 158 -7.45 -12.40 2.08
N PHE A 159 -7.74 -11.85 0.89
CA PHE A 159 -7.11 -10.63 0.39
C PHE A 159 -7.25 -9.48 1.38
N HIS A 160 -8.47 -9.19 1.89
CA HIS A 160 -8.68 -8.12 2.87
C HIS A 160 -7.91 -8.32 4.17
N VAL A 161 -7.85 -9.56 4.67
CA VAL A 161 -7.06 -9.89 5.88
C VAL A 161 -5.57 -9.63 5.63
N LEU A 162 -5.04 -10.05 4.48
CA LEU A 162 -3.64 -9.81 4.13
C LEU A 162 -3.35 -8.33 3.88
N VAL A 163 -4.31 -7.56 3.36
CA VAL A 163 -4.18 -6.10 3.26
C VAL A 163 -4.01 -5.47 4.64
N LEU A 164 -4.83 -5.88 5.62
CA LEU A 164 -4.71 -5.39 6.99
C LEU A 164 -3.38 -5.80 7.63
N ALA A 165 -2.97 -7.06 7.48
CA ALA A 165 -1.68 -7.54 8.00
C ALA A 165 -0.48 -6.79 7.39
N GLY A 166 -0.51 -6.55 6.08
CA GLY A 166 0.48 -5.72 5.39
C GLY A 166 0.52 -4.29 5.94
N ALA A 167 -0.64 -3.65 6.08
CA ALA A 167 -0.73 -2.28 6.63
C ALA A 167 -0.19 -2.18 8.07
N LEU A 168 -0.45 -3.18 8.91
CA LEU A 168 0.10 -3.23 10.29
C LEU A 168 1.61 -3.45 10.28
N THR A 169 2.11 -4.32 9.41
CA THR A 169 3.56 -4.56 9.26
C THR A 169 4.28 -3.29 8.79
N HIS A 170 3.70 -2.58 7.82
CA HIS A 170 4.18 -1.29 7.33
C HIS A 170 4.18 -0.21 8.41
N TYR A 171 3.11 -0.16 9.22
CA TYR A 171 3.02 0.77 10.34
C TYR A 171 4.14 0.53 11.35
N ALA A 172 4.41 -0.74 11.69
CA ALA A 172 5.51 -1.10 12.57
C ALA A 172 6.89 -0.68 11.99
N ALA A 173 7.12 -0.93 10.70
CA ALA A 173 8.34 -0.50 10.01
C ALA A 173 8.53 1.03 10.07
N THR A 174 7.45 1.77 9.82
CA THR A 174 7.44 3.23 9.85
C THR A 174 7.67 3.77 11.27
N ALA A 175 7.04 3.17 12.29
CA ALA A 175 7.20 3.58 13.68
C ALA A 175 8.68 3.49 14.12
N ILE A 176 9.38 2.42 13.73
CA ILE A 176 10.82 2.27 13.99
C ILE A 176 11.64 3.43 13.40
N LEU A 177 11.33 3.86 12.17
CA LEU A 177 12.02 4.99 11.54
C LEU A 177 11.71 6.32 12.23
N ILE A 178 10.48 6.51 12.71
CA ILE A 178 10.06 7.70 13.45
C ILE A 178 10.83 7.77 14.78
N ASP A 179 10.73 6.70 15.59
CA ASP A 179 11.36 6.63 16.91
C ASP A 179 12.87 6.84 16.81
N TRP A 180 13.51 6.23 15.80
CA TRP A 180 14.93 6.41 15.52
C TRP A 180 15.29 7.89 15.26
N ARG A 181 14.53 8.57 14.39
CA ARG A 181 14.79 9.97 14.05
C ARG A 181 14.50 10.91 15.21
N GLU A 182 13.42 10.68 15.96
CA GLU A 182 13.09 11.47 17.14
C GLU A 182 14.15 11.32 18.23
N ALA A 183 14.61 10.10 18.49
CA ALA A 183 15.71 9.85 19.43
C ALA A 183 17.00 10.54 19.00
N ALA A 184 17.35 10.49 17.71
CA ALA A 184 18.52 11.18 17.18
C ALA A 184 18.42 12.72 17.33
N ILE A 185 17.24 13.30 17.11
CA ILE A 185 17.00 14.74 17.31
C ILE A 185 17.10 15.11 18.79
N ALA A 186 16.52 14.32 19.68
CA ALA A 186 16.54 14.53 21.12
C ALA A 186 17.97 14.44 21.70
N ALA A 187 18.78 13.50 21.20
CA ALA A 187 20.18 13.34 21.61
C ALA A 187 21.11 14.43 21.04
N GLY A 188 20.73 15.07 19.93
CA GLY A 188 21.58 15.99 19.15
C GLY A 188 21.31 17.49 19.30
N GLY A 189 20.36 17.91 20.15
CA GLY A 189 20.18 19.34 20.47
C GLY A 189 19.81 20.24 19.28
N GLY A 190 18.83 19.84 18.46
CA GLY A 190 18.15 20.70 17.48
C GLY A 190 18.92 21.03 16.19
N ALA A 191 18.21 20.99 15.05
CA ALA A 191 18.45 21.50 13.68
C ALA A 191 19.86 21.43 13.01
N ALA A 192 20.97 21.41 13.72
CA ALA A 192 22.33 21.47 13.19
C ALA A 192 22.89 20.13 12.71
N ALA A 193 22.26 19.00 13.05
CA ALA A 193 22.71 17.66 12.62
C ALA A 193 22.25 17.26 11.21
N PHE A 194 21.45 18.10 10.54
CA PHE A 194 20.82 17.80 9.24
C PHE A 194 21.05 18.87 8.16
N LEU A 195 21.94 19.84 8.42
CA LEU A 195 22.54 20.73 7.41
C LEU A 195 23.93 20.20 7.03
#